data_AF-A0A8J4Q216-F1
#
_entry.id   AF-A0A8J4Q216-F1
#
_cell.length_a   1.000
_cell.length_b   1.000
_cell.length_c   1.000
_cell.angle_alpha   90.00
_cell.angle_beta   90.00
_cell.angle_gamma   90.00
#
_symmetry.space_group_name_H-M   'P 1'
#
loop_
_entity.id
_entity.type
_entity.pdbx_description
1 polymer ?
#
loop_
_entity_poly.entity_id
_entity_poly.type
_entity_poly.pdbx_seq_one_letter_code
_entity_poly.pdbx_strand_id
1 'polypeptide(L)'
;MGSDKKEDTKKPHPMTDPNLCKDLKERHDACFNKWYTNAFLKGTSTTSECQDEWEEYQVCLKDKLKQWNLEYLMDKNKVADKHPTSK
;
A
#
# COMPACT_ATOMS: atom_id res chain seq x y z
N MET A 1 -25.18 -22.21 -17.30
CA MET A 1 -25.33 -20.76 -17.01
C MET A 1 -25.72 -20.64 -15.55
N GLY A 2 -24.99 -19.82 -14.78
CA GLY A 2 -25.18 -19.65 -13.34
C GLY A 2 -24.06 -20.32 -12.54
N SER A 3 -22.93 -19.63 -12.39
CA SER A 3 -21.98 -19.92 -11.32
C SER A 3 -22.26 -18.93 -10.20
N ASP A 4 -22.97 -19.40 -9.18
CA ASP A 4 -23.08 -18.80 -7.86
C ASP A 4 -21.68 -18.46 -7.32
N LYS A 5 -21.29 -17.19 -7.42
CA LYS A 5 -20.13 -16.69 -6.67
C LYS A 5 -20.66 -16.20 -5.33
N LYS A 6 -20.52 -17.08 -4.34
CA LYS A 6 -20.83 -16.88 -2.92
C LYS A 6 -20.51 -15.46 -2.48
N GLU A 7 -21.56 -14.82 -1.98
CA GLU A 7 -21.49 -13.69 -1.06
C GLU A 7 -20.97 -14.24 0.28
N ASP A 8 -19.66 -14.44 0.35
CA ASP A 8 -18.96 -14.65 1.61
C ASP A 8 -18.87 -13.29 2.30
N THR A 9 -19.82 -13.00 3.19
CA THR A 9 -19.76 -11.98 4.24
C THR A 9 -18.54 -12.23 5.13
N LYS A 10 -17.35 -11.95 4.61
CA LYS A 10 -16.11 -11.87 5.36
C LYS A 10 -15.99 -10.40 5.75
N LYS A 11 -16.27 -10.06 7.01
CA LYS A 11 -15.91 -8.73 7.54
C LYS A 11 -14.47 -8.47 7.09
N PRO A 12 -14.21 -7.45 6.25
CA PRO A 12 -12.88 -7.24 5.69
C PRO A 12 -11.91 -7.16 6.86
N HIS A 13 -10.84 -7.93 6.78
CA HIS A 13 -9.80 -7.84 7.79
C HIS A 13 -9.37 -6.37 7.80
N PRO A 14 -9.21 -5.74 8.97
CA PRO A 14 -8.98 -4.30 9.07
C PRO A 14 -7.83 -3.76 8.19
N MET A 15 -6.84 -4.60 7.86
CA MET A 15 -5.74 -4.26 6.93
C MET A 15 -6.13 -4.21 5.44
N THR A 16 -7.28 -4.79 5.07
CA THR A 16 -7.84 -4.83 3.71
C THR A 16 -9.00 -3.86 3.50
N ASP A 17 -9.27 -2.99 4.48
CA ASP A 17 -10.34 -2.01 4.38
C ASP A 17 -9.93 -0.88 3.41
N PRO A 18 -10.62 -0.72 2.25
CA PRO A 18 -10.32 0.33 1.29
C PRO A 18 -10.64 1.74 1.81
N ASN A 19 -11.34 1.85 2.94
CA ASN A 19 -11.62 3.13 3.59
C ASN A 19 -10.54 3.49 4.64
N LEU A 20 -9.64 2.57 4.96
CA LEU A 20 -8.54 2.83 5.89
C LEU A 20 -7.56 3.82 5.27
N CYS A 21 -7.47 5.01 5.85
CA CYS A 21 -6.58 6.08 5.37
C CYS A 21 -6.85 6.43 3.89
N LYS A 22 -8.10 6.30 3.42
CA LYS A 22 -8.49 6.43 2.00
C LYS A 22 -7.94 7.69 1.33
N ASP A 23 -8.14 8.85 1.93
CA ASP A 23 -7.72 10.13 1.34
C ASP A 23 -6.19 10.25 1.24
N LEU A 24 -5.46 9.66 2.21
CA LEU A 24 -4.00 9.61 2.22
C LEU A 24 -3.47 8.63 1.17
N LYS A 25 -4.12 7.47 1.07
CA LYS A 25 -3.82 6.47 0.06
C LYS A 25 -4.05 7.01 -1.35
N GLU A 26 -5.17 7.69 -1.59
CA GLU A 26 -5.49 8.26 -2.90
C GLU A 26 -4.47 9.33 -3.31
N ARG A 27 -4.04 10.20 -2.39
CA ARG A 27 -2.98 11.19 -2.64
C ARG A 27 -1.64 10.53 -2.98
N HIS A 28 -1.21 9.58 -2.16
CA HIS A 28 0.02 8.83 -2.39
C HIS A 28 -0.04 8.04 -3.72
N ASP A 29 -1.12 7.28 -3.96
CA ASP A 29 -1.26 6.46 -5.16
C ASP A 29 -1.33 7.31 -6.44
N ALA A 30 -1.95 8.49 -6.39
CA ALA A 30 -1.96 9.42 -7.51
C ALA A 30 -0.54 9.89 -7.87
N CYS A 31 0.26 10.26 -6.87
CA CYS A 31 1.67 10.62 -7.07
C CYS A 31 2.47 9.41 -7.56
N PHE A 32 2.36 8.28 -6.87
CA PHE A 32 3.09 7.05 -7.17
C PHE A 32 2.81 6.56 -8.59
N ASN A 33 1.55 6.54 -9.04
CA ASN A 33 1.20 6.09 -10.39
C ASN A 33 1.79 7.01 -11.47
N LYS A 34 1.77 8.33 -11.24
CA LYS A 34 2.38 9.31 -12.15
C LYS A 34 3.90 9.12 -12.23
N TRP A 35 4.56 8.98 -11.09
CA TRP A 35 5.99 8.74 -11.01
C TRP A 35 6.35 7.37 -11.61
N TYR A 36 5.62 6.31 -11.29
CA TYR A 36 5.87 4.95 -11.77
C TYR A 36 5.87 4.89 -13.30
N THR A 37 4.86 5.51 -13.93
CA THR A 37 4.71 5.52 -15.39
C THR A 37 5.68 6.46 -16.11
N ASN A 38 6.05 7.60 -15.50
CA ASN A 38 6.83 8.64 -16.17
C ASN A 38 8.30 8.70 -15.78
N ALA A 39 8.66 8.18 -14.63
CA ALA A 39 10.01 8.17 -14.10
C ALA A 39 10.57 6.75 -14.04
N PHE A 40 9.94 5.88 -13.26
CA PHE A 40 10.47 4.54 -12.99
C PHE A 40 10.52 3.67 -14.25
N LEU A 41 9.40 3.50 -14.96
CA LEU A 41 9.35 2.69 -16.18
C LEU A 41 10.18 3.28 -17.34
N LYS A 42 10.42 4.59 -17.34
CA LYS A 42 11.22 5.27 -18.36
C LYS A 42 12.71 5.35 -17.99
N GLY A 43 13.09 4.95 -16.78
CA GLY A 43 14.46 5.00 -16.28
C GLY A 43 15.00 6.43 -16.07
N THR A 44 14.13 7.43 -15.97
CA THR A 44 14.52 8.85 -15.92
C THR A 44 14.70 9.39 -14.51
N SER A 45 14.05 8.81 -13.51
CA SER A 45 14.21 9.19 -12.10
C SER A 45 14.00 7.97 -11.20
N THR A 46 14.93 7.75 -10.28
CA THR A 46 14.84 6.74 -9.20
C THR A 46 14.55 7.39 -7.84
N THR A 47 14.37 8.71 -7.82
CA THR A 47 14.23 9.48 -6.60
C THR A 47 12.79 9.43 -6.11
N SER A 48 12.61 9.31 -4.79
CA SER A 48 11.31 9.21 -4.14
C SER A 48 10.59 10.56 -4.16
N GLU A 49 9.90 10.85 -5.27
CA GLU A 49 9.15 12.10 -5.46
C GLU A 49 7.87 12.18 -4.62
N CYS A 50 7.37 11.04 -4.13
CA CYS A 50 6.12 10.92 -3.37
C CYS A 50 6.34 10.58 -1.89
N GLN A 51 7.53 10.90 -1.37
CA GLN A 51 7.93 10.51 -0.02
C GLN A 51 7.06 11.17 1.06
N ASP A 52 6.69 12.44 0.85
CA ASP A 52 5.90 13.20 1.82
C ASP A 52 4.48 12.59 1.95
N GLU A 53 3.81 12.32 0.82
CA GLU A 53 2.50 11.67 0.83
C GLU A 53 2.56 10.24 1.37
N TRP A 54 3.66 9.52 1.10
CA TRP A 54 3.90 8.19 1.63
C TRP A 54 4.03 8.21 3.15
N GLU A 55 4.79 9.15 3.71
CA GLU A 55 4.98 9.28 5.16
C GLU A 55 3.66 9.58 5.87
N GLU A 56 2.84 10.49 5.34
CA GLU A 56 1.51 10.76 5.90
C GLU A 56 0.63 9.51 5.90
N TYR A 57 0.64 8.74 4.80
CA TYR A 57 -0.10 7.49 4.70
C TYR A 57 0.42 6.42 5.68
N GLN A 58 1.75 6.29 5.83
CA GLN A 58 2.36 5.34 6.77
C GLN A 58 2.02 5.65 8.22
N VAL A 59 1.98 6.92 8.61
CA VAL A 59 1.56 7.34 9.96
C VAL A 59 0.15 6.85 10.26
N CYS A 60 -0.78 7.08 9.33
CA CYS A 60 -2.16 6.62 9.49
C CYS A 60 -2.24 5.10 9.60
N LEU A 61 -1.50 4.35 8.78
CA LEU A 61 -1.47 2.88 8.88
C LEU A 61 -0.89 2.41 10.23
N LYS A 62 0.18 3.04 10.71
CA LYS A 62 0.82 2.69 11.98
C LYS A 62 -0.13 2.89 13.16
N ASP A 63 -0.85 4.01 13.19
CA ASP A 63 -1.83 4.29 14.25
C ASP A 63 -2.97 3.27 14.28
N LYS A 64 -3.43 2.83 13.11
CA LYS A 64 -4.49 1.83 12.98
C LYS A 64 -4.02 0.44 13.39
N LEU A 65 -2.81 0.06 12.98
CA LEU A 65 -2.21 -1.21 13.41
C LEU A 65 -1.96 -1.24 14.91
N LYS A 66 -1.58 -0.10 15.52
CA LYS A 66 -1.46 0.04 16.97
C LYS A 66 -2.77 -0.24 17.69
N GLN A 67 -3.88 0.29 17.19
CA GLN A 67 -5.22 0.04 17.77
C GLN A 67 -5.61 -1.45 17.73
N TRP A 68 -5.07 -2.20 16.79
CA TRP A 68 -5.35 -3.64 16.64
C TRP A 68 -4.28 -4.55 17.26
N ASN A 69 -3.27 -3.99 17.93
CA ASN A 69 -2.09 -4.72 18.42
C ASN A 69 -1.34 -5.48 17.31
N LEU A 70 -1.34 -4.91 16.10
CA LEU A 70 -0.68 -5.45 14.89
C LEU A 70 0.56 -4.65 14.49
N GLU A 71 1.15 -3.87 15.39
CA GLU A 71 2.31 -3.01 15.10
C GLU A 71 3.51 -3.77 14.51
N TYR A 72 3.64 -5.07 14.83
CA TYR A 72 4.68 -5.96 14.29
C TYR A 72 4.64 -6.12 12.75
N LEU A 73 3.52 -5.75 12.09
CA LEU A 73 3.40 -5.79 10.63
C LEU A 73 4.15 -4.64 9.93
N MET A 74 4.52 -3.59 10.66
CA MET A 74 5.29 -2.45 10.15
C MET A 74 6.79 -2.56 10.43
N ASP A 75 7.23 -3.60 11.14
CA ASP A 75 8.64 -3.84 11.39
C ASP A 75 9.35 -4.20 10.08
N LYS A 76 10.23 -3.29 9.63
CA LYS A 76 11.09 -3.41 8.43
C LYS A 76 11.97 -4.66 8.41
N ASN A 77 12.00 -5.45 9.50
CA ASN A 77 12.78 -6.68 9.65
C ASN A 77 12.07 -7.96 9.15
N LYS A 78 10.87 -7.89 8.55
CA LYS A 78 10.14 -9.10 8.08
C LYS A 78 9.55 -9.05 6.66
N VAL A 79 10.05 -8.20 5.76
CA VAL A 79 9.82 -8.39 4.32
C VAL A 79 11.12 -8.83 3.67
N ALA A 80 11.45 -10.10 3.85
CA ALA A 80 12.40 -10.79 3.01
C ALA A 80 11.72 -11.17 1.69
N ASP A 81 11.28 -10.19 0.91
CA ASP A 81 10.93 -10.42 -0.49
C ASP A 81 11.90 -9.65 -1.37
N LYS A 82 12.91 -10.43 -1.77
CA LYS A 82 13.83 -10.15 -2.86
C LYS A 82 13.00 -9.67 -4.04
N HIS A 83 13.23 -8.44 -4.51
CA HIS A 83 12.90 -8.13 -5.89
C HIS A 83 13.84 -8.98 -6.76
N PRO A 84 13.39 -9.99 -7.53
CA PRO A 84 14.22 -10.54 -8.57
C PRO A 84 14.36 -9.43 -9.61
N THR A 85 15.50 -8.76 -9.61
CA THR A 85 15.92 -7.94 -10.75
C THR A 85 15.87 -8.84 -11.97
N SER A 86 14.84 -8.68 -12.79
CA SER A 86 14.76 -9.30 -14.11
C SER A 86 15.94 -8.74 -14.90
N LYS A 87 16.88 -9.62 -15.24
CA LYS A 87 17.92 -9.38 -16.25
C LYS A 87 17.84 -10.52 -17.25
#